data_AF-A0A495D4D0-F1
#
_entry.id   AF-A0A495D4D0-F1
#
_cell.length_a   1.000
_cell.length_b   1.000
_cell.length_c   1.000
_cell.angle_alpha   90.00
_cell.angle_beta   90.00
_cell.angle_gamma   90.00
#
_symmetry.space_group_name_H-M   'P 1'
#
loop_
_entity.id
_entity.type
_entity.pdbx_description
1 polymer ?
#
loop_
_entity_poly.entity_id
_entity_poly.type
_entity_poly.pdbx_seq_one_letter_code
_entity_poly.pdbx_strand_id
1 'polypeptide(L)'
;MTDFALDTTLSRLTILLVDDSAALRGALRVSLQAFGCNRVIEADTVERALDVLRAKPVDLLITDWKMKPRDGLDLVRTLRDRRHSPAPHLPVIMLSAYSAEERIRQARQTGVDAFLTKPFTAANLAQTLRETLGSTSQHRAGAPDASLATAS
;
A
#
# COMPACT_ATOMS: atom_id res chain seq x y z
N MET A 1 18.27 -21.35 -6.24
CA MET A 1 17.46 -21.26 -5.00
C MET A 1 17.55 -19.80 -4.58
N THR A 2 16.64 -18.96 -5.06
CA THR A 2 16.74 -17.50 -4.87
C THR A 2 16.44 -17.22 -3.41
N ASP A 3 17.47 -16.79 -2.69
CA ASP A 3 17.41 -16.47 -1.27
C ASP A 3 16.37 -15.37 -1.08
N PHE A 4 15.23 -15.74 -0.49
CA PHE A 4 14.13 -14.84 -0.18
C PHE A 4 14.39 -14.16 1.16
N ALA A 5 15.65 -13.85 1.50
CA ALA A 5 15.97 -12.91 2.56
C ALA A 5 15.58 -11.52 2.07
N LEU A 6 14.28 -11.24 2.12
CA LEU A 6 13.79 -9.90 2.01
C LEU A 6 14.39 -9.11 3.18
N ASP A 7 15.18 -8.13 2.77
CA ASP A 7 15.92 -7.16 3.57
C ASP A 7 15.23 -6.82 4.90
N THR A 8 16.01 -6.77 5.98
CA THR A 8 15.59 -6.34 7.34
C THR A 8 14.74 -5.06 7.36
N THR A 9 14.81 -4.25 6.30
CA THR A 9 13.94 -3.09 6.05
C THR A 9 12.44 -3.43 5.99
N LEU A 10 12.02 -4.56 5.42
CA LEU A 10 10.59 -4.91 5.32
C LEU A 10 9.93 -5.14 6.69
N SER A 11 10.69 -5.66 7.65
CA SER A 11 10.20 -5.89 9.02
C SER A 11 9.81 -4.60 9.76
N ARG A 12 10.34 -3.46 9.31
CA ARG A 12 10.06 -2.13 9.88
C ARG A 12 8.85 -1.46 9.23
N LEU A 13 8.49 -1.86 8.01
CA LEU A 13 7.41 -1.24 7.25
C LEU A 13 6.05 -1.57 7.85
N THR A 14 5.23 -0.53 7.99
CA THR A 14 3.83 -0.66 8.37
C THR A 14 2.97 -0.66 7.11
N ILE A 15 2.30 -1.78 6.84
CA ILE A 15 1.44 -1.96 5.67
C ILE A 15 -0.01 -1.87 6.12
N LEU A 16 -0.79 -0.99 5.47
CA LEU A 16 -2.24 -0.95 5.61
C LEU A 16 -2.88 -1.76 4.48
N LEU A 17 -3.64 -2.79 4.85
CA LEU A 17 -4.40 -3.64 3.95
C LEU A 17 -5.89 -3.31 4.04
N VAL A 18 -6.48 -2.91 2.91
CA VAL A 18 -7.88 -2.48 2.81
C VAL A 18 -8.60 -3.33 1.78
N ASP A 19 -9.49 -4.21 2.21
CA ASP A 19 -10.33 -5.04 1.34
C ASP A 19 -11.55 -5.44 2.18
N ASP A 20 -12.74 -5.55 1.60
CA ASP A 20 -13.96 -5.91 2.35
C ASP A 20 -14.02 -7.42 2.67
N SER A 21 -13.30 -8.25 1.92
CA SER A 21 -13.17 -9.70 2.13
C SER A 21 -12.16 -10.05 3.22
N ALA A 22 -12.66 -10.46 4.38
CA ALA A 22 -11.84 -10.99 5.47
C ALA A 22 -10.95 -12.17 5.03
N ALA A 23 -11.43 -13.00 4.09
CA ALA A 23 -10.66 -14.11 3.57
C ALA A 23 -9.44 -13.65 2.77
N LEU A 24 -9.60 -12.63 1.91
CA LEU A 24 -8.47 -12.09 1.17
C LEU A 24 -7.51 -11.35 2.09
N ARG A 25 -8.02 -10.58 3.06
CA ARG A 25 -7.18 -9.92 4.06
C ARG A 25 -6.30 -10.93 4.82
N GLY A 26 -6.90 -12.04 5.25
CA GLY A 26 -6.17 -13.13 5.91
C GLY A 26 -5.09 -13.75 5.02
N ALA A 27 -5.40 -14.07 3.76
CA ALA A 27 -4.44 -14.67 2.82
C ALA A 27 -3.27 -13.72 2.50
N LEU A 28 -3.56 -12.44 2.31
CA LEU A 28 -2.55 -11.40 2.07
C LEU A 28 -1.69 -11.18 3.30
N ARG A 29 -2.27 -11.11 4.50
CA ARG A 29 -1.51 -10.99 5.75
C ARG A 29 -0.53 -12.14 5.92
N VAL A 30 -0.95 -13.38 5.70
CA VAL A 30 -0.06 -14.57 5.78
C VAL A 30 1.08 -14.45 4.76
N SER A 31 0.77 -14.04 3.53
CA SER A 31 1.79 -13.85 2.49
C SER A 31 2.79 -12.76 2.86
N LEU A 32 2.31 -11.61 3.34
CA LEU A 32 3.14 -10.49 3.80
C LEU A 32 4.04 -10.88 4.98
N GLN A 33 3.53 -11.65 5.94
CA GLN A 33 4.32 -12.15 7.06
C GLN A 33 5.40 -13.14 6.61
N ALA A 34 5.09 -14.03 5.66
CA ALA A 34 6.08 -14.91 5.05
C ALA A 34 7.19 -14.14 4.31
N PHE A 35 6.89 -12.90 3.90
CA PHE A 35 7.85 -11.99 3.27
C PHE A 35 8.63 -11.13 4.28
N GLY A 36 8.39 -11.31 5.58
CA GLY A 36 9.04 -10.55 6.65
C GLY A 36 8.36 -9.23 7.01
N CYS A 37 7.18 -8.92 6.43
CA CYS A 37 6.38 -7.75 6.80
C CYS A 37 5.54 -8.06 8.05
N ASN A 38 6.05 -7.69 9.22
CA ASN A 38 5.45 -8.09 10.49
C ASN A 38 4.38 -7.11 11.00
N ARG A 39 4.31 -5.90 10.43
CA ARG A 39 3.40 -4.83 10.85
C ARG A 39 2.31 -4.61 9.81
N VAL A 40 1.31 -5.50 9.79
CA VAL A 40 0.14 -5.40 8.91
C VAL A 40 -1.05 -4.88 9.72
N ILE A 41 -1.62 -3.76 9.30
CA ILE A 41 -2.87 -3.20 9.81
C ILE A 41 -3.96 -3.51 8.80
N GLU A 42 -5.11 -4.01 9.25
CA GLU A 42 -6.24 -4.32 8.39
C GLU A 42 -7.37 -3.30 8.56
N ALA A 43 -8.02 -2.96 7.46
CA ALA A 43 -9.28 -2.22 7.41
C ALA A 43 -10.22 -2.90 6.41
N ASP A 44 -11.50 -2.90 6.70
CA ASP A 44 -12.57 -3.46 5.85
C ASP A 44 -13.32 -2.40 5.04
N THR A 45 -13.06 -1.12 5.32
CA THR A 45 -13.76 0.03 4.75
C THR A 45 -12.80 1.20 4.51
N VAL A 46 -13.17 2.09 3.60
CA VAL A 46 -12.42 3.32 3.30
C VAL A 46 -12.33 4.23 4.54
N GLU A 47 -13.41 4.34 5.30
CA GLU A 47 -13.48 5.17 6.51
C GLU A 47 -12.49 4.66 7.57
N ARG A 48 -12.49 3.34 7.83
CA ARG A 48 -11.55 2.71 8.76
C ARG A 48 -10.10 2.89 8.30
N ALA A 49 -9.84 2.81 7.00
CA ALA A 49 -8.51 3.06 6.44
C ALA A 49 -8.06 4.52 6.68
N LEU A 50 -8.95 5.50 6.46
CA LEU A 50 -8.66 6.91 6.72
C LEU A 50 -8.41 7.20 8.21
N ASP A 51 -9.13 6.54 9.12
CA ASP A 51 -8.89 6.65 10.56
C ASP A 51 -7.52 6.12 10.94
N VAL A 52 -7.11 4.97 10.39
CA VAL A 52 -5.76 4.42 10.59
C VAL A 52 -4.70 5.39 10.09
N LEU A 53 -4.87 5.93 8.87
CA LEU A 53 -3.91 6.85 8.24
C LEU A 53 -3.78 8.18 8.98
N ARG A 54 -4.84 8.63 9.67
CA ARG A 54 -4.77 9.80 10.55
C ARG A 54 -4.09 9.51 11.88
N ALA A 55 -4.23 8.29 12.39
CA ALA A 55 -3.74 7.93 13.72
C ALA A 55 -2.28 7.50 13.74
N LYS A 56 -1.76 6.90 12.67
CA LYS A 56 -0.44 6.26 12.64
C LYS A 56 0.25 6.41 11.27
N PRO A 57 1.59 6.47 11.24
CA PRO A 57 2.32 6.41 9.98
C PRO A 57 2.16 5.02 9.33
N VAL A 58 1.96 5.04 8.01
CA VAL A 58 1.88 3.86 7.14
C VAL A 58 2.88 4.06 6.03
N ASP A 59 3.60 3.00 5.66
CA ASP A 59 4.63 3.04 4.62
C ASP A 59 4.12 2.55 3.26
N LEU A 60 3.04 1.75 3.26
CA LEU A 60 2.43 1.22 2.05
C LEU A 60 0.93 0.95 2.27
N LEU A 61 0.11 1.39 1.32
CA LEU A 61 -1.29 1.01 1.22
C LEU A 61 -1.45 -0.09 0.16
N ILE A 62 -2.09 -1.20 0.54
CA ILE A 62 -2.63 -2.19 -0.39
C ILE A 62 -4.14 -2.13 -0.27
N THR A 63 -4.83 -1.73 -1.34
CA THR A 63 -6.30 -1.58 -1.32
C THR A 63 -6.96 -2.34 -2.46
N ASP A 64 -8.11 -2.95 -2.20
CA ASP A 64 -8.96 -3.43 -3.28
C ASP A 64 -9.60 -2.28 -4.03
N TRP A 65 -9.76 -2.45 -5.34
CA TRP A 65 -10.52 -1.51 -6.14
C TRP A 65 -11.98 -1.54 -5.71
N LYS A 66 -12.61 -2.71 -5.69
CA LYS A 66 -14.07 -2.83 -5.60
C LYS A 66 -14.53 -3.13 -4.17
N MET A 67 -14.66 -2.08 -3.39
CA MET A 67 -15.28 -2.12 -2.08
C MET A 67 -16.63 -1.39 -2.07
N LYS A 68 -17.50 -1.74 -1.14
CA LYS A 68 -18.75 -1.03 -0.86
C LYS A 68 -18.74 -0.51 0.58
N PRO A 69 -19.37 0.65 0.87
CA PRO A 69 -20.10 1.52 -0.05
C PRO A 69 -19.21 2.40 -0.93
N ARG A 70 -17.94 2.56 -0.58
CA ARG A 70 -16.95 3.34 -1.33
C ARG A 70 -15.83 2.46 -1.83
N ASP A 71 -15.34 2.77 -3.01
CA ASP A 71 -14.33 1.98 -3.69
C ASP A 71 -12.90 2.44 -3.30
N GLY A 72 -11.89 1.60 -3.58
CA GLY A 72 -10.51 1.94 -3.26
C GLY A 72 -9.96 3.12 -4.07
N LEU A 73 -10.53 3.39 -5.25
CA LEU A 73 -10.13 4.53 -6.06
C LEU A 73 -10.51 5.85 -5.38
N ASP A 74 -11.65 5.89 -4.70
CA ASP A 74 -12.07 7.03 -3.90
C ASP A 74 -11.16 7.27 -2.68
N LEU A 75 -10.66 6.19 -2.06
CA LEU A 75 -9.63 6.29 -1.02
C LEU A 75 -8.37 6.94 -1.58
N VAL A 76 -7.88 6.49 -2.73
CA VAL A 76 -6.67 7.06 -3.37
C VAL A 76 -6.87 8.51 -3.75
N ARG A 77 -8.02 8.88 -4.33
CA ARG A 77 -8.36 10.28 -4.63
C ARG A 77 -8.34 11.15 -3.38
N THR A 78 -8.89 10.65 -2.27
CA THR A 78 -8.86 11.34 -0.97
C THR A 78 -7.41 11.53 -0.48
N LEU A 79 -6.55 10.53 -0.68
CA LEU A 79 -5.14 10.65 -0.34
C LEU A 79 -4.38 11.61 -1.24
N ARG A 80 -4.70 11.71 -2.53
CA ARG A 80 -4.00 12.65 -3.42
C ARG A 80 -4.51 14.10 -3.34
N ASP A 81 -5.63 14.37 -2.66
CA ASP A 81 -6.04 15.73 -2.31
C ASP A 81 -5.13 16.33 -1.23
N ARG A 82 -4.11 17.08 -1.67
CA ARG A 82 -3.11 17.69 -0.79
C ARG A 82 -3.67 18.64 0.27
N ARG A 83 -4.91 19.14 0.13
CA ARG A 83 -5.48 20.08 1.11
C ARG A 83 -5.94 19.39 2.38
N HIS A 84 -6.32 18.11 2.31
CA HIS A 84 -6.95 17.39 3.42
C HIS A 84 -6.33 16.01 3.69
N SER A 85 -5.36 15.61 2.88
CA SER A 85 -4.79 14.26 2.94
C SER A 85 -3.92 14.04 4.18
N PRO A 86 -4.12 12.93 4.91
CA PRO A 86 -3.22 12.51 5.97
C PRO A 86 -1.88 11.97 5.45
N ALA A 87 -1.81 11.54 4.17
CA ALA A 87 -0.63 10.88 3.61
C ALA A 87 -0.57 11.01 2.07
N PRO A 88 -0.27 12.22 1.52
CA PRO A 88 -0.41 12.49 0.09
C PRO A 88 0.58 11.74 -0.80
N HIS A 89 1.69 11.29 -0.24
CA HIS A 89 2.76 10.58 -0.95
C HIS A 89 2.84 9.09 -0.58
N LEU A 90 1.85 8.56 0.15
CA LEU A 90 1.81 7.15 0.51
C LEU A 90 1.82 6.28 -0.76
N PRO A 91 2.77 5.35 -0.92
CA PRO A 91 2.75 4.39 -2.02
C PRO A 91 1.49 3.52 -1.95
N VAL A 92 0.85 3.28 -3.10
CA VAL A 92 -0.40 2.53 -3.22
C VAL A 92 -0.27 1.39 -4.24
N ILE A 93 -0.57 0.17 -3.78
CA ILE A 93 -0.84 -0.98 -4.63
C ILE A 93 -2.35 -1.20 -4.68
N MET A 94 -2.94 -1.10 -5.88
CA MET A 94 -4.35 -1.36 -6.12
C MET A 94 -4.55 -2.82 -6.56
N LEU A 95 -5.39 -3.57 -5.84
CA LEU A 95 -5.82 -4.90 -6.26
C LEU A 95 -7.02 -4.75 -7.21
N SER A 96 -6.96 -5.35 -8.39
CA SER A 96 -7.99 -5.18 -9.42
C SER A 96 -8.45 -6.52 -9.99
N ALA A 97 -9.76 -6.73 -10.10
CA ALA A 97 -10.31 -7.84 -10.89
C ALA A 97 -10.43 -7.50 -12.39
N TYR A 98 -10.13 -6.25 -12.78
CA TYR A 98 -10.27 -5.76 -14.14
C TYR A 98 -8.92 -5.78 -14.87
N SER A 99 -8.90 -6.46 -16.02
CA SER A 99 -7.77 -6.48 -16.97
C SER A 99 -7.90 -5.44 -18.09
N ALA A 100 -9.04 -4.73 -18.19
CA ALA A 100 -9.27 -3.76 -19.26
C ALA A 100 -8.34 -2.55 -19.10
N GLU A 101 -7.38 -2.43 -20.02
CA GLU A 101 -6.34 -1.39 -20.06
C GLU A 101 -6.90 0.02 -19.90
N GLU A 102 -8.09 0.31 -20.45
CA GLU A 102 -8.75 1.61 -20.34
C GLU A 102 -8.99 2.05 -18.88
N ARG A 103 -9.47 1.13 -18.03
CA ARG A 103 -9.73 1.43 -16.62
C ARG A 103 -8.43 1.55 -15.84
N ILE A 104 -7.45 0.70 -16.14
CA ILE A 104 -6.12 0.77 -15.53
C ILE A 104 -5.45 2.11 -15.89
N ARG A 105 -5.59 2.60 -17.13
CA ARG A 105 -5.09 3.91 -17.55
C ARG A 105 -5.72 5.06 -16.76
N GLN A 106 -7.05 5.06 -16.62
CA GLN A 106 -7.73 6.07 -15.81
C GLN A 106 -7.31 6.02 -14.33
N ALA A 107 -7.15 4.83 -13.77
CA ALA A 107 -6.73 4.68 -12.38
C ALA A 107 -5.26 5.08 -12.16
N ARG A 108 -4.36 4.89 -13.13
CA ARG A 108 -3.00 5.45 -13.06
C ARG A 108 -2.99 6.98 -12.91
N GLN A 109 -3.94 7.67 -13.55
CA GLN A 109 -4.07 9.13 -13.41
C GLN A 109 -4.51 9.57 -12.01
N THR A 110 -5.06 8.66 -11.19
CA THR A 110 -5.47 8.97 -9.82
C THR A 110 -4.32 8.91 -8.80
N GLY A 111 -3.10 8.57 -9.25
CA GLY A 111 -1.91 8.51 -8.39
C GLY A 111 -1.72 7.17 -7.67
N VAL A 112 -2.24 6.08 -8.25
CA VAL A 112 -1.87 4.70 -7.87
C VAL A 112 -0.48 4.38 -8.40
N ASP A 113 0.38 3.82 -7.56
CA ASP A 113 1.78 3.52 -7.90
C ASP A 113 1.91 2.16 -8.62
N ALA A 114 1.13 1.16 -8.22
CA ALA A 114 1.13 -0.15 -8.86
C ALA A 114 -0.26 -0.83 -8.85
N PHE A 115 -0.46 -1.77 -9.77
CA PHE A 115 -1.66 -2.60 -9.85
C PHE A 115 -1.29 -4.07 -9.73
N LEU A 116 -2.08 -4.82 -8.96
CA LEU A 116 -1.99 -6.27 -8.86
C LEU A 116 -3.31 -6.90 -9.29
N THR A 117 -3.32 -7.57 -10.43
CA THR A 117 -4.52 -8.18 -11.00
C THR A 117 -4.89 -9.47 -10.28
N LYS A 118 -6.16 -9.61 -9.89
CA LYS A 118 -6.75 -10.82 -9.33
C LYS A 118 -7.13 -11.79 -10.47
N PRO A 119 -6.88 -13.11 -10.34
CA PRO A 119 -6.14 -13.76 -9.26
C PRO A 119 -4.62 -13.53 -9.38
N PHE A 120 -3.94 -13.42 -8.25
CA PHE A 120 -2.49 -13.26 -8.17
C PHE A 120 -1.86 -14.36 -7.31
N THR A 121 -0.58 -14.65 -7.56
CA THR A 121 0.23 -15.54 -6.73
C THR A 121 1.03 -14.76 -5.68
N ALA A 122 1.56 -15.45 -4.67
CA ALA A 122 2.53 -14.89 -3.73
C ALA A 122 3.74 -14.29 -4.45
N ALA A 123 4.21 -14.90 -5.55
CA ALA A 123 5.30 -14.37 -6.36
C ALA A 123 4.94 -13.02 -7.02
N ASN A 124 3.72 -12.89 -7.56
CA ASN A 124 3.25 -11.63 -8.13
C ASN A 124 3.18 -10.52 -7.07
N LEU A 125 2.68 -10.84 -5.87
CA LEU A 125 2.65 -9.89 -4.75
C LEU A 125 4.06 -9.46 -4.34
N ALA A 126 4.98 -10.41 -4.16
CA ALA A 126 6.35 -10.13 -3.78
C ALA A 126 7.08 -9.26 -4.81
N GLN A 127 6.88 -9.53 -6.11
CA GLN A 127 7.43 -8.71 -7.18
C GLN A 127 6.88 -7.28 -7.12
N THR A 128 5.55 -7.14 -7.03
CA THR A 128 4.89 -5.83 -6.99
C THR A 128 5.34 -4.99 -5.79
N LEU A 129 5.52 -5.64 -4.62
CA LEU A 129 6.05 -5.01 -3.42
C LEU A 129 7.47 -4.47 -3.63
N ARG A 130 8.37 -5.29 -4.20
CA ARG A 130 9.75 -4.87 -4.48
C ARG A 130 9.82 -3.70 -5.44
N GLU A 131 9.04 -3.74 -6.52
CA GLU A 131 8.99 -2.67 -7.51
C GLU A 131 8.47 -1.36 -6.88
N THR A 132 7.34 -1.42 -6.16
CA THR A 132 6.72 -0.25 -5.53
C THR A 132 7.63 0.40 -4.47
N LEU A 133 8.23 -0.42 -3.60
CA LEU A 133 9.09 0.07 -2.51
C LEU A 133 10.48 0.48 -3.02
N GLY A 134 11.03 -0.21 -4.01
CA GLY A 134 12.32 0.11 -4.63
C GLY A 134 12.29 1.40 -5.45
N SER A 135 11.19 1.68 -6.13
CA SER A 135 10.99 2.96 -6.85
C SER A 135 10.82 4.15 -5.90
N THR A 136 10.32 3.92 -4.67
CA THR A 136 10.13 4.97 -3.67
C THR A 136 11.46 5.50 -3.08
N SER A 137 12.50 4.66 -3.04
CA SER A 137 13.86 5.07 -2.61
C SER A 137 14.49 6.13 -3.51
N GLN A 138 14.11 6.21 -4.79
CA GLN A 138 14.58 7.26 -5.70
C GLN A 138 13.79 8.58 -5.56
N HIS A 139 12.60 8.54 -4.95
CA HIS A 139 11.77 9.73 -4.69
C HIS A 139 11.96 10.30 -3.26
N ARG A 140 12.56 9.54 -2.35
CA ARG A 140 12.83 9.95 -0.95
C ARG A 140 14.11 10.77 -0.73
N ALA A 141 14.93 11.01 -1.76
CA ALA A 141 16.14 11.84 -1.67
C ALA A 141 15.89 13.35 -1.39
N GLY A 142 14.68 13.73 -0.96
CA GLY A 142 14.29 15.10 -0.63
C GLY A 142 13.54 15.29 0.68
N ALA A 143 13.43 14.27 1.55
CA ALA A 143 12.86 14.46 2.89
C ALA A 143 14.00 14.58 3.92
N PRO A 144 14.10 15.69 4.68
CA PRO A 144 15.14 15.84 5.68
C PRO A 144 14.92 14.82 6.79
N ASP A 145 16.01 14.16 7.17
CA ASP A 145 16.13 13.27 8.30
C ASP A 145 15.64 13.98 9.57
N ALA A 146 14.50 13.55 10.12
CA ALA A 146 13.99 14.01 11.41
C ALA A 146 14.72 13.32 12.57
N SER A 147 16.05 13.22 12.46
CA SER A 147 16.95 12.75 13.50
C SER A 147 18.07 13.77 13.66
N LEU A 148 17.77 14.89 14.32
CA LEU A 148 18.71 15.73 15.09
C LEU A 148 17.95 16.92 15.70
N ALA A 149 17.23 16.66 16.80
CA ALA A 149 16.81 17.70 17.73
C ALA A 149 16.80 17.13 19.16
N THR A 150 17.99 16.79 19.63
CA THR A 150 18.31 16.65 21.05
C THR A 150 19.62 17.38 21.30
N ALA A 151 19.64 18.19 22.37
CA ALA A 151 20.71 19.07 22.85
C ALA A 151 20.88 20.37 22.03
N SER A 152 20.90 21.58 22.61
CA SER A 152 21.02 22.04 24.00
C SER A 152 20.21 23.31 24.20
#